data_AF-A0A352XSN6-F1
#
_entry.id   AF-A0A352XSN6-F1
#
_cell.length_a   1.000
_cell.length_b   1.000
_cell.length_c   1.000
_cell.angle_alpha   90.00
_cell.angle_beta   90.00
_cell.angle_gamma   90.00
#
_symmetry.space_group_name_H-M   'P 1'
#
loop_
_entity.id
_entity.type
_entity.pdbx_description
1 polymer ?
#
loop_
_entity_poly.entity_id
_entity_poly.type
_entity_poly.pdbx_seq_one_letter_code
_entity_poly.pdbx_strand_id
1 'polypeptide(L)'
;MHWPSLLPSHLASAFLLGYFDGDGSITWTINNGYPYPKWVLTSGSVDLLKEIISIVREQLGITIGGPYLRPGGRTYTLCTTGKKAFLLDEWLHTSGLGLARKRPASRTATQQS
;
A
#
# COMPACT_ATOMS: atom_id res chain seq x y z
N MET A 1 20.90 -4.91 -3.93
CA MET A 1 20.15 -4.11 -4.92
C MET A 1 19.90 -2.77 -4.25
N HIS A 2 20.21 -1.63 -4.88
CA HIS A 2 20.07 -0.28 -4.28
C HIS A 2 18.87 0.48 -4.90
N TRP A 3 17.78 -0.24 -5.14
CA TRP A 3 16.58 0.29 -5.79
C TRP A 3 15.38 -0.03 -4.90
N PRO A 4 14.52 0.95 -4.59
CA PRO A 4 14.27 2.23 -5.27
C PRO A 4 15.01 3.46 -4.72
N SER A 5 16.00 3.33 -3.84
CA SER A 5 16.74 4.48 -3.26
C SER A 5 17.45 5.40 -4.28
N LEU A 6 17.71 4.92 -5.51
CA LEU A 6 18.23 5.74 -6.61
C LEU A 6 17.13 6.39 -7.48
N LEU A 7 15.86 6.11 -7.21
CA LEU A 7 14.73 6.68 -7.94
C LEU A 7 14.54 8.15 -7.50
N PRO A 8 14.47 9.11 -8.44
CA PRO A 8 14.10 10.48 -8.11
C PRO A 8 12.77 10.51 -7.34
N SER A 9 12.72 11.29 -6.26
CA SER A 9 11.57 11.32 -5.34
C SER A 9 10.23 11.59 -6.04
N HIS A 10 10.22 12.43 -7.07
CA HIS A 10 9.02 12.74 -7.86
C HIS A 10 8.46 11.55 -8.67
N LEU A 11 9.25 10.49 -8.90
CA LEU A 11 8.82 9.27 -9.59
C LEU A 11 8.41 8.14 -8.63
N ALA A 12 8.62 8.32 -7.31
CA ALA A 12 8.37 7.31 -6.30
C ALA A 12 6.92 6.81 -6.31
N SER A 13 5.96 7.72 -6.41
CA SER A 13 4.53 7.37 -6.46
C SER A 13 4.20 6.58 -7.72
N ALA A 14 4.69 6.99 -8.89
CA ALA A 14 4.43 6.31 -10.16
C ALA A 14 5.04 4.90 -10.20
N PHE A 15 6.27 4.75 -9.72
CA PHE A 15 6.91 3.44 -9.60
C PHE A 15 6.13 2.52 -8.66
N LEU A 16 5.82 2.99 -7.45
CA LEU A 16 5.13 2.18 -6.47
C LEU A 16 3.69 1.89 -6.90
N LEU A 17 3.03 2.79 -7.63
CA LEU A 17 1.72 2.54 -8.24
C LEU A 17 1.81 1.37 -9.23
N GLY A 18 2.78 1.39 -10.15
CA GLY A 18 2.96 0.31 -11.11
C GLY A 18 3.24 -1.04 -10.42
N TYR A 19 4.10 -1.03 -9.39
CA TYR A 19 4.37 -2.24 -8.61
C TYR A 19 3.13 -2.72 -7.83
N PHE A 20 2.37 -1.80 -7.24
CA PHE A 20 1.12 -2.09 -6.54
C PHE A 20 0.04 -2.60 -7.50
N ASP A 21 -0.04 -2.10 -8.73
CA ASP A 21 -0.96 -2.59 -9.75
C ASP A 21 -0.61 -4.02 -10.23
N GLY A 22 0.65 -4.43 -10.13
CA GLY A 22 1.08 -5.82 -10.29
C GLY A 22 0.77 -6.68 -9.05
N ASP A 23 1.48 -6.44 -7.96
CA ASP A 23 1.60 -7.36 -6.80
C ASP A 23 0.85 -6.88 -5.55
N GLY A 24 0.25 -5.70 -5.62
CA GLY A 24 -0.52 -5.11 -4.54
C GLY A 24 -1.99 -5.50 -4.55
N SER A 25 -2.63 -5.31 -3.41
CA SER A 25 -4.08 -5.39 -3.30
C SER A 25 -4.60 -4.44 -2.23
N ILE A 26 -5.84 -4.04 -2.42
CA ILE A 26 -6.64 -3.43 -1.36
C ILE A 26 -7.81 -4.36 -1.05
N THR A 27 -8.02 -4.63 0.22
CA THR A 27 -9.15 -5.44 0.70
C THR A 27 -9.83 -4.71 1.85
N TRP A 28 -10.91 -5.29 2.38
CA TRP A 28 -11.55 -4.81 3.60
C TRP A 28 -11.31 -5.78 4.74
N THR A 29 -11.10 -5.26 5.94
CA THR A 29 -11.00 -6.03 7.17
C THR A 29 -11.94 -5.43 8.22
N ILE A 30 -12.52 -6.27 9.07
CA ILE A 30 -13.30 -5.81 10.21
C ILE A 30 -12.38 -5.63 11.41
N ASN A 31 -12.49 -4.50 12.10
CA ASN A 31 -11.84 -4.27 13.39
C ASN A 31 -12.86 -3.61 14.34
N ASN A 32 -13.07 -4.18 15.52
CA ASN A 32 -14.08 -3.75 16.49
C ASN A 32 -15.49 -3.54 15.86
N GLY A 33 -15.90 -4.42 14.94
CA GLY A 33 -17.19 -4.35 14.25
C GLY A 33 -17.27 -3.35 13.08
N TYR A 34 -16.21 -2.57 12.82
CA TYR A 34 -16.19 -1.60 11.72
C TYR A 34 -15.30 -2.06 10.57
N PRO A 35 -15.72 -1.86 9.30
CA PRO A 35 -14.89 -2.15 8.14
C PRO A 35 -13.81 -1.08 7.92
N TYR A 36 -12.59 -1.52 7.64
CA TYR A 36 -11.45 -0.68 7.30
C TYR A 36 -10.80 -1.20 6.02
N PRO A 37 -10.32 -0.31 5.13
CA PRO A 37 -9.47 -0.75 4.03
C PRO A 37 -8.17 -1.30 4.60
N LYS A 38 -7.66 -2.34 3.94
CA LYS A 38 -6.37 -2.97 4.19
C LYS A 38 -5.58 -2.93 2.90
N TRP A 39 -4.53 -2.13 2.89
CA TRP A 39 -3.58 -2.07 1.80
C TRP A 39 -2.50 -3.13 2.04
N VAL A 40 -2.18 -3.90 1.01
CA VAL A 40 -1.24 -5.02 1.06
C VAL A 40 -0.32 -4.97 -0.14
N LEU A 41 0.98 -5.20 0.08
CA LEU A 41 1.96 -5.39 -0.99
C LEU A 41 2.86 -6.57 -0.65
N THR A 42 3.04 -7.49 -1.59
CA THR A 42 3.84 -8.70 -1.40
C THR A 42 5.05 -8.69 -2.31
N SER A 43 6.21 -9.14 -1.82
CA SER A 43 7.41 -9.34 -2.64
C SER A 43 8.26 -10.48 -2.10
N GLY A 44 9.05 -11.12 -2.97
CA GLY A 44 10.12 -12.05 -2.55
C GLY A 44 11.36 -11.32 -2.00
N SER A 45 11.50 -10.02 -2.25
CA SER A 45 12.65 -9.22 -1.81
C SER A 45 12.32 -8.42 -0.55
N VAL A 46 12.91 -8.80 0.58
CA VAL A 46 12.76 -8.07 1.84
C VAL A 46 13.37 -6.66 1.78
N ASP A 47 14.48 -6.51 1.04
CA ASP A 47 15.19 -5.24 0.91
C ASP A 47 14.35 -4.23 0.12
N LEU A 48 13.71 -4.66 -0.96
CA LEU A 48 12.76 -3.83 -1.71
C LEU A 48 11.65 -3.31 -0.80
N LEU A 49 11.07 -4.17 0.04
CA LEU A 49 9.99 -3.77 0.94
C LEU A 49 10.46 -2.80 2.02
N LYS A 50 11.69 -2.94 2.52
CA LYS A 50 12.28 -1.98 3.47
C LYS A 50 12.50 -0.62 2.83
N GLU A 51 12.98 -0.58 1.59
CA GLU A 51 13.16 0.69 0.89
C GLU A 51 11.79 1.34 0.59
N ILE A 52 10.76 0.57 0.21
CA ILE A 52 9.38 1.07 0.07
C ILE A 52 8.86 1.67 1.38
N ILE A 53 9.08 1.02 2.52
CA ILE A 53 8.71 1.60 3.83
C ILE A 53 9.41 2.95 4.03
N SER A 54 10.70 3.05 3.71
CA SER A 54 11.46 4.30 3.87
C SER A 54 10.91 5.42 3.01
N ILE A 55 10.65 5.14 1.72
CA ILE A 55 10.09 6.11 0.77
C ILE A 55 8.72 6.58 1.25
N VAL A 56 7.84 5.66 1.64
CA VAL A 56 6.50 6.04 2.14
C VAL A 56 6.61 6.88 3.41
N ARG A 57 7.55 6.56 4.31
CA ARG A 57 7.79 7.35 5.51
C ARG A 57 8.27 8.76 5.18
N GLU A 58 9.19 8.90 4.24
CA GLU A 58 9.72 10.19 3.79
C GLU A 58 8.65 11.04 3.11
N GLN A 59 7.84 10.44 2.22
CA GLN A 59 6.85 11.16 1.41
C GLN A 59 5.56 11.49 2.17
N LEU A 60 5.12 10.60 3.07
CA LEU A 60 3.81 10.71 3.74
C LEU A 60 3.87 10.83 5.26
N GLY A 61 5.05 10.67 5.86
CA GLY A 61 5.20 10.67 7.33
C GLY A 61 4.53 9.48 8.02
N ILE A 62 4.12 8.45 7.28
CA ILE A 62 3.47 7.26 7.83
C ILE A 62 4.40 6.04 7.80
N THR A 63 4.27 5.18 8.83
CA THR A 63 4.91 3.86 8.84
C THR A 63 3.92 2.78 8.43
N ILE A 64 4.31 1.94 7.47
CA ILE A 64 3.63 0.71 7.05
C ILE A 64 4.15 -0.46 7.89
N GLY A 65 3.28 -1.38 8.29
CA GLY A 65 3.67 -2.59 9.02
C GLY A 65 4.35 -3.62 8.12
N GLY A 66 5.29 -4.38 8.68
CA GLY A 66 6.06 -5.43 8.00
C GLY A 66 7.53 -5.04 7.80
N PRO A 67 8.29 -5.77 6.95
CA PRO A 67 7.85 -6.91 6.14
C PRO A 67 7.54 -8.15 6.99
N TYR A 68 6.35 -8.71 6.85
CA TYR A 68 5.94 -9.95 7.51
C TYR A 68 6.17 -11.14 6.58
N LEU A 69 6.92 -12.16 7.03
CA LEU A 69 7.07 -13.41 6.29
C LEU A 69 5.72 -14.15 6.27
N ARG A 70 5.26 -14.58 5.08
CA ARG A 70 4.06 -15.41 4.99
C ARG A 70 4.32 -16.81 5.54
N PRO A 71 3.42 -17.37 6.37
CA PRO A 71 3.53 -18.75 6.84
C PRO A 71 3.65 -19.73 5.67
N GLY A 72 4.66 -20.60 5.69
CA GLY A 72 4.92 -21.58 4.64
C GLY A 72 5.39 -20.99 3.29
N GLY A 73 5.63 -19.67 3.21
CA GLY A 73 6.02 -18.98 1.99
C GLY A 73 7.48 -18.55 1.97
N ARG A 74 7.92 -18.09 0.79
CA ARG A 74 9.21 -17.40 0.57
C ARG A 74 9.02 -15.91 0.27
N THR A 75 7.85 -15.37 0.61
CA THR A 75 7.48 -14.00 0.32
C THR A 75 7.15 -13.24 1.59
N TYR A 76 7.42 -11.95 1.52
CA TYR A 76 7.21 -10.98 2.59
C TYR A 76 6.08 -10.05 2.20
N THR A 77 5.37 -9.53 3.18
CA THR A 77 4.20 -8.69 2.97
C THR A 77 4.29 -7.43 3.82
N LEU A 78 4.05 -6.28 3.18
CA LEU A 78 3.73 -5.03 3.84
C LEU A 78 2.21 -4.93 4.01
N CYS A 79 1.75 -4.42 5.14
CA CYS A 79 0.35 -4.10 5.31
C CYS A 79 0.10 -2.85 6.16
N THR A 80 -0.97 -2.15 5.82
CA THR A 80 -1.49 -1.04 6.63
C THR A 80 -3.01 -0.98 6.49
N THR A 81 -3.69 -0.40 7.46
CA THR A 81 -5.15 -0.35 7.51
C THR A 81 -5.67 1.05 7.82
N GLY A 82 -6.96 1.27 7.57
CA GLY A 82 -7.67 2.47 7.97
C GLY A 82 -7.10 3.74 7.32
N LYS A 83 -6.94 4.81 8.10
CA LYS A 83 -6.52 6.14 7.60
C LYS A 83 -5.20 6.08 6.82
N LYS A 84 -4.23 5.27 7.27
CA LYS A 84 -2.93 5.13 6.58
C LYS A 84 -3.08 4.48 5.20
N ALA A 85 -3.99 3.52 5.05
CA ALA A 85 -4.28 2.90 3.76
C ALA A 85 -4.93 3.89 2.79
N PHE A 86 -5.83 4.75 3.27
CA PHE A 86 -6.40 5.83 2.46
C PHE A 86 -5.34 6.85 2.01
N LEU A 87 -4.50 7.35 2.93
CA LEU A 87 -3.43 8.28 2.59
C LEU A 87 -2.47 7.71 1.54
N LEU A 88 -2.14 6.42 1.66
CA LEU A 88 -1.29 5.75 0.71
C LEU A 88 -1.98 5.60 -0.66
N ASP A 89 -3.26 5.24 -0.70
CA ASP A 89 -4.04 5.19 -1.95
C ASP A 89 -4.07 6.56 -2.65
N GLU A 90 -4.41 7.62 -1.92
CA GLU A 90 -4.50 8.98 -2.47
C GLU A 90 -3.18 9.44 -3.08
N TRP A 91 -2.06 9.19 -2.39
CA TRP A 91 -0.74 9.52 -2.89
C TRP A 91 -0.35 8.71 -4.13
N LEU A 92 -0.61 7.39 -4.14
CA LEU A 92 -0.31 6.54 -5.29
C LEU A 92 -1.10 6.99 -6.53
N HIS A 93 -2.35 7.41 -6.36
CA HIS A 93 -3.26 7.77 -7.45
C HIS A 93 -3.34 9.28 -7.70
N THR A 94 -2.42 10.08 -7.16
CA THR A 94 -2.44 11.56 -7.32
C THR A 94 -2.36 12.00 -8.78
N SER A 95 -1.75 11.20 -9.66
CA SER A 95 -1.69 11.46 -11.10
C SER A 95 -2.98 11.17 -11.86
N GLY A 96 -3.99 10.58 -11.19
CA GLY A 96 -5.22 10.06 -11.81
C GLY A 96 -5.05 8.71 -12.50
N LEU A 97 -3.84 8.15 -12.53
CA LEU A 97 -3.56 6.81 -13.04
C LEU A 97 -3.87 5.74 -11.98
N GLY A 98 -3.91 4.48 -12.42
CA GLY A 98 -4.05 3.30 -11.56
C GLY A 98 -5.34 2.53 -11.79
N LEU A 99 -5.42 1.33 -11.23
CA LEU A 99 -6.56 0.45 -11.43
C LEU A 99 -7.71 0.78 -10.46
N ALA A 100 -8.87 1.21 -10.98
CA ALA A 100 -10.03 1.54 -10.16
C ALA A 100 -10.44 0.44 -9.16
N ARG A 101 -10.33 -0.83 -9.55
CA ARG A 101 -10.61 -1.99 -8.68
C ARG A 101 -9.65 -2.15 -7.50
N LYS A 102 -8.49 -1.49 -7.54
CA LYS A 102 -7.45 -1.51 -6.49
C LYS A 102 -7.51 -0.27 -5.58
N ARG A 103 -8.58 0.51 -5.68
CA ARG A 103 -8.84 1.66 -4.82
C ARG A 103 -9.86 1.30 -3.73
N PRO A 104 -9.76 1.89 -2.54
CA PRO A 104 -10.80 1.73 -1.54
C PRO A 104 -12.03 2.50 -2.01
N ALA A 105 -13.20 1.87 -2.01
CA ALA A 105 -14.44 2.60 -2.25
C ALA A 105 -14.57 3.74 -1.23
N SER A 106 -14.94 4.93 -1.70
CA SER A 106 -15.26 6.06 -0.83
C SER A 106 -16.27 5.62 0.22
N ARG A 107 -16.09 6.01 1.49
CA ARG A 107 -17.11 5.84 2.55
C ARG A 107 -18.33 6.73 2.25
N THR A 108 -19.10 6.38 1.25
CA THR A 108 -20.40 6.98 0.95
C THR A 108 -21.39 5.86 0.65
N ALA A 109 -22.47 5.83 1.45
CA ALA A 109 -23.64 4.97 1.40
C ALA A 109 -23.55 3.57 2.04
N THR A 110 -23.55 3.53 3.38
CA THR A 110 -24.37 2.52 4.10
C THR A 110 -24.90 3.13 5.41
N GLN A 111 -25.76 4.15 5.27
CA GLN A 111 -26.89 4.34 6.15
C GLN A 111 -28.11 4.32 5.23
N GLN A 112 -28.87 3.23 5.29
CA GLN A 112 -30.29 3.08 4.94
C GLN A 112 -30.55 1.61 4.58
N SER A 113 -31.04 0.86 5.57
CA SER A 113 -32.20 -0.05 5.49
C SER A 113 -32.44 -0.59 6.89
#